data_AF-K2SBN8-F1
#
_entry.id   AF-K2SBN8-F1
#
_cell.length_a   1.000
_cell.length_b   1.000
_cell.length_c   1.000
_cell.angle_alpha   90.00
_cell.angle_beta   90.00
_cell.angle_gamma   90.00
#
_symmetry.space_group_name_H-M   'P 1'
#
loop_
_entity.id
_entity.type
_entity.pdbx_description
1 polymer ?
#
loop_
_entity_poly.entity_id
_entity_poly.type
_entity_poly.pdbx_seq_one_letter_code
_entity_poly.pdbx_strand_id
1 'polypeptide(L)'
;MKVSAVIFALLPFVANVMADSHGACACQSGSDRGLVEAATNSCCTLFQGSTASFLEGGKIKYQGIYCLKDGIDGDSWYNCCRNQQSGKGDSACPW
;
A
#
# COMPACT_ATOMS: atom_id res chain seq x y z
N MET A 1 8.19 -42.26 42.31
CA MET A 1 8.49 -40.85 41.98
C MET A 1 7.52 -40.43 40.88
N LYS A 2 6.69 -39.40 41.12
CA LYS A 2 5.68 -38.95 40.14
C LYS A 2 6.34 -37.93 39.22
N VAL A 3 6.45 -38.25 37.93
CA VAL A 3 6.96 -37.32 36.91
C VAL A 3 5.77 -36.57 36.34
N SER A 4 5.60 -35.32 36.77
CA SER A 4 4.61 -34.41 36.19
C SER A 4 5.20 -33.79 34.93
N ALA A 5 4.71 -34.20 33.76
CA ALA A 5 5.05 -33.56 32.50
C ALA A 5 4.30 -32.22 32.39
N VAL A 6 5.04 -31.12 32.40
CA VAL A 6 4.50 -29.77 32.14
C VAL A 6 4.59 -29.54 30.63
N ILE A 7 3.45 -29.56 29.96
CA ILE A 7 3.33 -29.21 28.54
C ILE A 7 3.26 -27.67 28.45
N PHE A 8 4.34 -27.05 27.98
CA PHE A 8 4.35 -25.64 27.59
C PHE A 8 3.70 -25.51 26.21
N ALA A 9 2.43 -25.11 26.16
CA ALA A 9 1.77 -24.71 24.93
C ALA A 9 2.25 -23.31 24.53
N LEU A 10 3.21 -23.23 23.59
CA LEU A 10 3.56 -21.99 22.91
C LEU A 10 2.49 -21.68 21.86
N LEU A 11 1.55 -20.81 22.20
CA LEU A 11 0.63 -20.21 21.23
C LEU A 11 1.40 -19.16 20.41
N PRO A 12 1.50 -19.28 19.07
CA PRO A 12 2.00 -18.18 18.25
C PRO A 12 0.92 -17.10 18.22
N PHE A 13 1.20 -15.97 18.87
CA PHE A 13 0.46 -14.73 18.64
C PHE A 13 0.71 -14.32 17.19
N VAL A 14 -0.19 -14.68 16.29
CA VAL A 14 -0.27 -14.06 14.97
C VAL A 14 -0.70 -12.61 15.18
N ALA A 15 0.27 -11.72 15.29
CA ALA A 15 0.02 -10.29 15.20
C ALA A 15 -0.50 -10.04 13.78
N ASN A 16 -1.82 -9.85 13.65
CA ASN A 16 -2.41 -9.30 12.45
C ASN A 16 -1.88 -7.87 12.36
N VAL A 17 -0.84 -7.66 11.55
CA VAL A 17 -0.44 -6.33 11.13
C VAL A 17 -1.62 -5.81 10.34
N MET A 18 -2.42 -4.93 10.94
CA MET A 18 -3.54 -4.29 10.26
C MET A 18 -2.91 -3.50 9.12
N ALA A 19 -2.96 -4.05 7.91
CA ALA A 19 -2.49 -3.33 6.75
C ALA A 19 -3.32 -2.05 6.65
N ASP A 20 -2.64 -0.90 6.59
CA ASP A 20 -3.31 0.39 6.55
C ASP A 20 -4.18 0.42 5.29
N SER A 21 -5.49 0.55 5.52
CA SER A 21 -6.50 0.62 4.47
C SER A 21 -6.56 2.05 3.97
N HIS A 22 -6.27 2.25 2.69
CA HIS A 22 -6.23 3.54 2.05
C HIS A 22 -7.47 3.79 1.16
N GLY A 23 -7.93 5.04 1.11
CA GLY A 23 -8.93 5.54 0.18
C GLY A 23 -8.33 6.16 -1.10
N ALA A 24 -7.05 6.54 -1.07
CA ALA A 24 -6.35 7.05 -2.23
C ALA A 24 -4.88 6.63 -2.26
N CYS A 25 -4.39 6.24 -3.44
CA CYS A 25 -3.00 5.89 -3.65
C CYS A 25 -2.48 6.29 -5.04
N ALA A 26 -1.20 6.63 -5.14
CA ALA A 26 -0.51 6.90 -6.41
C ALA A 26 0.86 6.23 -6.43
N CYS A 27 1.39 5.92 -7.61
CA CYS A 27 2.74 5.42 -7.78
C CYS A 27 3.74 6.57 -7.90
N GLN A 28 4.89 6.44 -7.25
CA GLN A 28 6.04 7.34 -7.36
C GLN A 28 7.17 6.68 -8.16
N SER A 29 8.03 7.50 -8.76
CA SER A 29 9.26 7.07 -9.45
C SER A 29 10.38 6.60 -8.49
N GLY A 30 10.08 6.59 -7.19
CA GLY A 30 10.96 6.23 -6.09
C GLY A 30 10.53 6.98 -4.82
N SER A 31 11.10 6.61 -3.67
CA SER A 31 10.76 7.25 -2.39
C SER A 31 10.98 8.75 -2.45
N ASP A 32 9.95 9.47 -1.99
CA ASP A 32 9.88 10.92 -1.98
C ASP A 32 9.99 11.62 -3.35
N ARG A 33 9.77 10.90 -4.45
CA ARG A 33 9.83 11.46 -5.83
C ARG A 33 8.45 11.75 -6.40
N GLY A 34 8.42 12.42 -7.55
CA GLY A 34 7.18 12.73 -8.27
C GLY A 34 6.39 11.48 -8.67
N LEU A 35 5.07 11.68 -8.82
CA LEU A 35 4.12 10.65 -9.22
C LEU A 35 4.38 10.19 -10.67
N VAL A 36 4.09 8.92 -10.94
CA VAL A 36 4.20 8.30 -12.26
C VAL A 36 2.81 7.89 -12.72
N GLU A 37 2.17 8.77 -13.47
CA GLU A 37 0.78 8.63 -13.90
C GLU A 37 0.49 7.32 -14.62
N ALA A 38 1.36 6.90 -15.55
CA ALA A 38 1.17 5.64 -16.27
C ALA A 38 1.12 4.42 -15.32
N ALA A 39 2.01 4.38 -14.32
CA ALA A 39 2.01 3.32 -13.32
C ALA A 39 0.78 3.40 -12.40
N THR A 40 0.38 4.61 -11.98
CA THR A 40 -0.85 4.83 -11.20
C THR A 40 -2.08 4.32 -11.96
N ASN A 41 -2.23 4.65 -13.24
CA ASN A 41 -3.37 4.24 -14.06
C ASN A 41 -3.43 2.72 -14.26
N SER A 42 -2.28 2.09 -14.52
CA SER A 42 -2.17 0.63 -14.62
C SER A 42 -2.59 -0.05 -13.32
N CYS A 43 -2.04 0.39 -12.19
CA CYS A 43 -2.40 -0.16 -10.88
C CYS A 43 -3.86 0.10 -10.53
N CYS A 44 -4.39 1.29 -10.83
CA CYS A 44 -5.77 1.62 -10.53
C CYS A 44 -6.77 0.72 -11.28
N THR A 45 -6.45 0.39 -12.52
CA THR A 45 -7.23 -0.56 -13.33
C THR A 45 -7.25 -1.96 -12.68
N LEU A 46 -6.10 -2.45 -12.22
CA LEU A 46 -5.99 -3.75 -11.55
C LEU A 46 -6.78 -3.81 -10.24
N PHE A 47 -6.80 -2.70 -9.50
CA PHE A 47 -7.55 -2.58 -8.26
C PHE A 47 -9.04 -2.26 -8.51
N GLN A 48 -9.47 -2.07 -9.76
CA GLN A 48 -10.84 -1.67 -10.11
C GLN A 48 -11.26 -0.39 -9.37
N GLY A 49 -10.35 0.58 -9.31
CA GLY A 49 -10.59 1.92 -8.78
C GLY A 49 -10.93 2.93 -9.88
N SER A 50 -11.02 4.19 -9.50
CA SER A 50 -11.18 5.32 -10.44
C SER A 50 -10.09 6.34 -10.22
N THR A 51 -9.63 7.01 -11.28
CA THR A 51 -8.54 7.99 -11.15
C THR A 51 -9.07 9.41 -10.97
N ALA A 52 -8.39 10.19 -10.16
CA ALA A 52 -8.69 11.61 -9.96
C ALA A 52 -7.39 12.40 -9.80
N SER A 53 -7.41 13.66 -10.25
CA SER A 53 -6.28 14.57 -10.14
C SER A 53 -6.41 15.43 -8.88
N PHE A 54 -5.31 15.53 -8.12
CA PHE A 54 -5.23 16.34 -6.92
C PHE A 54 -4.09 17.36 -7.04
N LEU A 55 -4.34 18.55 -6.50
CA LEU A 55 -3.29 19.54 -6.21
C LEU A 55 -2.65 19.20 -4.86
N GLU A 56 -1.43 19.69 -4.65
CA GLU A 56 -0.77 19.60 -3.34
C GLU A 56 -1.57 20.35 -2.28
N GLY A 57 -1.68 19.75 -1.09
CA GLY A 57 -2.42 20.32 0.03
C GLY A 57 -3.03 19.27 0.94
N GLY A 58 -3.20 19.64 2.22
CA GLY A 58 -3.72 18.72 3.24
C GLY A 58 -2.83 17.48 3.38
N LYS A 59 -3.37 16.31 3.06
CA LYS A 59 -2.64 15.03 3.08
C LYS A 59 -1.93 14.71 1.75
N ILE A 60 -2.21 15.45 0.68
CA ILE A 60 -1.59 15.26 -0.64
C ILE A 60 -0.22 15.95 -0.64
N LYS A 61 0.85 15.14 -0.57
CA LYS A 61 2.25 15.60 -0.64
C LYS A 61 2.74 15.84 -2.07
N TYR A 62 2.18 15.15 -3.06
CA TYR A 62 2.59 15.23 -4.46
C TYR A 62 1.39 15.51 -5.33
N GLN A 63 1.43 16.57 -6.12
CA GLN A 63 0.39 16.85 -7.11
C GLN A 63 0.36 15.77 -8.19
N GLY A 64 -0.84 15.39 -8.64
CA GLY A 64 -1.04 14.55 -9.81
C GLY A 64 -2.20 13.56 -9.67
N ILE A 65 -2.14 12.49 -10.44
CA ILE A 65 -3.19 11.46 -10.50
C ILE A 65 -3.04 10.48 -9.35
N TYR A 66 -4.15 10.25 -8.66
CA TYR A 66 -4.34 9.21 -7.64
C TYR A 66 -5.45 8.25 -8.07
N CYS A 67 -5.32 7.00 -7.66
CA CYS A 67 -6.39 6.02 -7.67
C CYS A 67 -7.25 6.15 -6.42
N LEU A 68 -8.56 6.22 -6.61
CA LEU A 68 -9.57 6.25 -5.58
C LEU A 68 -10.29 4.91 -5.54
N LYS A 69 -10.27 4.29 -4.37
CA LYS A 69 -11.02 3.07 -4.06
C LYS A 69 -11.03 2.91 -2.54
N ASP A 70 -12.13 2.45 -1.98
CA ASP A 70 -12.17 2.08 -0.56
C ASP A 70 -11.36 0.81 -0.31
N GLY A 71 -10.53 0.82 0.73
CA GLY A 71 -9.84 -0.38 1.17
C GLY A 71 -8.62 -0.78 0.34
N ILE A 72 -7.91 0.18 -0.25
CA ILE A 72 -6.63 -0.10 -0.91
C ILE A 72 -5.61 -0.53 0.15
N ASP A 73 -5.17 -1.77 0.06
CA ASP A 73 -4.05 -2.29 0.85
C ASP A 73 -2.73 -1.63 0.39
N GLY A 74 -2.08 -0.88 1.28
CA GLY A 74 -0.88 -0.11 0.97
C GLY A 74 0.28 -0.96 0.44
N ASP A 75 0.51 -2.13 1.02
CA ASP A 75 1.57 -3.06 0.61
C ASP A 75 1.30 -3.62 -0.79
N SER A 76 0.06 -4.02 -1.07
CA SER A 76 -0.35 -4.49 -2.39
C SER A 76 -0.20 -3.39 -3.45
N TRP A 77 -0.57 -2.16 -3.11
CA TRP A 77 -0.41 -1.02 -4.00
C TRP A 77 1.07 -0.71 -4.26
N TYR A 78 1.90 -0.66 -3.21
CA TYR A 78 3.35 -0.52 -3.29
C TYR A 78 3.97 -1.57 -4.22
N ASN A 79 3.60 -2.84 -4.03
CA ASN A 79 4.08 -3.95 -4.84
C ASN A 79 3.66 -3.81 -6.31
N CYS A 80 2.45 -3.31 -6.58
CA CYS A 80 2.02 -2.99 -7.94
C CYS A 80 2.91 -1.89 -8.55
N CYS A 81 3.15 -0.79 -7.84
CA CYS A 81 4.01 0.30 -8.32
C CYS A 81 5.44 -0.16 -8.61
N ARG A 82 5.99 -1.03 -7.75
CA ARG A 82 7.28 -1.69 -7.95
C ARG A 82 7.28 -2.54 -9.22
N ASN A 83 6.25 -3.35 -9.43
CA ASN A 83 6.13 -4.21 -10.61
C ASN A 83 6.05 -3.39 -11.92
N GLN A 84 5.23 -2.34 -11.94
CA GLN A 84 5.07 -1.45 -13.09
C GLN A 84 6.36 -0.68 -13.44
N GLN A 85 7.30 -0.55 -12.51
CA GLN A 85 8.50 0.27 -12.64
C GLN A 85 9.79 -0.53 -12.44
N SER A 86 9.79 -1.82 -12.78
CA SER A 86 10.97 -2.70 -12.74
C SER A 86 11.71 -2.67 -11.40
N GLY A 87 10.97 -2.63 -10.30
CA GLY A 87 11.49 -2.62 -8.93
C GLY A 87 11.94 -1.25 -8.40
N LYS A 88 11.83 -0.18 -9.19
CA LYS A 88 12.24 1.18 -8.78
C LYS A 88 11.11 2.03 -8.19
N GLY A 89 9.86 1.60 -8.40
CA GLY A 89 8.68 2.33 -7.97
C GLY A 89 8.52 2.39 -6.46
N ASP A 90 7.78 3.41 -6.01
CA ASP A 90 7.27 3.52 -4.64
C ASP A 90 5.79 3.95 -4.70
N SER A 91 5.15 4.15 -3.56
CA SER A 91 3.75 4.54 -3.44
C SER A 91 3.52 5.67 -2.45
N ALA A 92 2.61 6.57 -2.79
CA ALA A 92 2.07 7.57 -1.88
C ALA A 92 0.58 7.31 -1.65
N CYS A 93 0.21 6.95 -0.42
CA CYS A 93 -1.17 6.69 -0.01
C CYS A 93 -1.61 7.66 1.09
N PRO A 94 -2.16 8.84 0.74
CA PRO A 94 -2.41 9.93 1.68
C PRO A 94 -3.53 9.68 2.70
N TRP A 95 -4.49 8.80 2.42
CA TRP A 95 -5.53 8.36 3.36
C TRP A 95 -6.12 7.05 2.88
#